data_AF-A0A2E5RXX0-F1
#
_entry.id   AF-A0A2E5RXX0-F1
#
_cell.length_a   1.000
_cell.length_b   1.000
_cell.length_c   1.000
_cell.angle_alpha   90.00
_cell.angle_beta   90.00
_cell.angle_gamma   90.00
#
_symmetry.space_group_name_H-M   'P 1'
#
loop_
_entity.id
_entity.type
_entity.pdbx_description
1 polymer ?
#
loop_
_entity_poly.entity_id
_entity_poly.type
_entity_poly.pdbx_seq_one_letter_code
_entity_poly.pdbx_strand_id
1 'polypeptide(L)'
;SYRAPRIGYPFLIALFGFLGPNAALFGMFFWNITLMSLAYLCLRQILGTNSGLALFYLLSPFALGSYHLLVSDSVMVSTVVIAYWAYQREKLLLFWGLGSLALITKEPALFLLFPLGLYELIRLDFRKAAVILATLVIPFAWQTYLRFTLPEWSPTRLGVFIQPMQGMKDYVLEVVASVQNPENGLKDIARTLSRMPLLFLWVTGVLALMTGRLRKGFAMRLGLFLSLLMIFVADHYYFWSVYDNISRMFTITVALVLMLKSRDHNILDLPFHVVSLGILLLYLVRVIFITPVMPHIIQ
;
A
#
# COMPACT_ATOMS: atom_id res chain seq x y z
N SER A 1 15.95 -10.48 -10.49
CA SER A 1 14.87 -11.45 -10.75
C SER A 1 13.58 -11.21 -9.95
N TYR A 2 13.58 -10.72 -8.70
CA TYR A 2 12.34 -10.54 -7.89
C TYR A 2 11.34 -9.46 -8.41
N ARG A 3 11.81 -8.47 -9.16
CA ARG A 3 10.97 -7.33 -9.63
C ARG A 3 10.30 -7.56 -10.99
N ALA A 4 10.70 -8.59 -11.74
CA ALA A 4 10.20 -8.87 -13.10
C ALA A 4 8.66 -9.08 -13.19
N PRO A 5 8.01 -9.70 -12.19
CA PRO A 5 6.54 -9.79 -12.13
C PRO A 5 5.80 -8.44 -12.15
N ARG A 6 6.45 -7.37 -11.68
CA ARG A 6 5.82 -6.07 -11.39
C ARG A 6 6.02 -5.09 -12.55
N ILE A 7 5.43 -5.40 -13.71
CA ILE A 7 5.58 -4.57 -14.92
C ILE A 7 4.62 -3.37 -14.97
N GLY A 8 3.56 -3.32 -14.15
CA GLY A 8 2.51 -2.31 -14.28
C GLY A 8 3.01 -0.86 -14.26
N TYR A 9 3.89 -0.53 -13.32
CA TYR A 9 4.45 0.82 -13.22
C TYR A 9 5.45 1.14 -14.36
N PRO A 10 6.44 0.28 -14.67
CA PRO A 10 7.24 0.43 -15.89
C PRO A 10 6.43 0.57 -17.17
N PHE A 11 5.34 -0.17 -17.32
CA PHE A 11 4.46 -0.11 -18.49
C PHE A 11 3.82 1.28 -18.63
N LEU A 12 3.32 1.85 -17.54
CA LEU A 12 2.78 3.22 -17.52
C LEU A 12 3.87 4.25 -17.86
N ILE A 13 5.07 4.09 -17.30
CA ILE A 13 6.19 5.01 -17.56
C ILE A 13 6.66 4.91 -19.02
N ALA A 14 6.64 3.72 -19.63
CA ALA A 14 7.06 3.50 -21.01
C ALA A 14 6.26 4.33 -22.03
N LEU A 15 5.01 4.69 -21.68
CA LEU A 15 4.20 5.64 -22.47
C LEU A 15 4.84 7.03 -22.60
N PHE A 16 5.78 7.39 -21.73
CA PHE A 16 6.59 8.60 -21.85
C PHE A 16 8.05 8.29 -22.19
N GLY A 17 8.54 7.11 -21.79
CA GLY A 17 9.94 6.72 -21.95
C GLY A 17 10.41 6.60 -23.40
N PHE A 18 9.51 6.46 -24.37
CA PHE A 18 9.89 6.48 -25.80
C PHE A 18 10.51 7.83 -26.24
N LEU A 19 10.28 8.90 -25.49
CA LEU A 19 10.84 10.25 -25.71
C LEU A 19 12.19 10.47 -24.99
N GLY A 20 12.72 9.43 -24.34
CA GLY A 20 14.01 9.45 -23.65
C GLY A 20 13.93 9.50 -22.11
N PRO A 21 15.08 9.53 -21.41
CA PRO A 21 15.16 9.37 -19.96
C PRO A 21 14.44 10.44 -19.15
N ASN A 22 14.53 11.70 -19.59
CA ASN A 22 13.85 12.82 -18.92
C ASN A 22 12.33 12.72 -19.02
N ALA A 23 11.82 12.20 -20.16
CA ALA A 23 10.40 11.95 -20.33
C ALA A 23 9.92 10.77 -19.48
N ALA A 24 10.74 9.73 -19.29
CA ALA A 24 10.45 8.65 -18.35
C ALA A 24 10.34 9.17 -16.90
N LEU A 25 11.26 10.05 -16.48
CA LEU A 25 11.21 10.70 -15.16
C LEU A 25 9.94 11.55 -15.01
N PHE A 26 9.59 12.34 -16.02
CA PHE A 26 8.32 13.07 -16.06
C PHE A 26 7.12 12.11 -15.93
N GLY A 27 7.12 10.99 -16.65
CA GLY A 27 6.08 9.97 -16.58
C GLY A 27 5.91 9.38 -15.18
N MET A 28 7.00 9.20 -14.43
CA MET A 28 6.95 8.75 -13.03
C MET A 28 6.20 9.75 -12.15
N PHE A 29 6.53 11.04 -12.25
CA PHE A 29 5.85 12.10 -11.49
C PHE A 29 4.39 12.26 -11.94
N PHE A 30 4.15 12.30 -13.25
CA PHE A 30 2.84 12.45 -13.86
C PHE A 30 1.88 11.37 -13.35
N TRP A 31 2.23 10.09 -13.49
CA TRP A 31 1.32 9.01 -13.08
C TRP A 31 1.07 9.00 -11.57
N ASN A 32 2.06 9.31 -10.75
CA ASN A 32 1.86 9.41 -9.30
C ASN A 32 0.86 10.50 -8.94
N ILE A 33 1.06 11.72 -9.45
CA ILE A 33 0.20 12.88 -9.14
C ILE A 33 -1.20 12.64 -9.70
N THR A 34 -1.30 12.32 -10.98
CA THR A 34 -2.60 12.17 -11.67
C THR A 34 -3.43 11.06 -11.04
N LEU A 35 -2.86 9.87 -10.81
CA LEU A 35 -3.62 8.78 -10.19
C LEU A 35 -3.98 9.08 -8.74
N MET A 36 -3.07 9.68 -7.96
CA MET A 36 -3.35 10.05 -6.57
C MET A 36 -4.46 11.10 -6.48
N SER A 37 -4.45 12.11 -7.35
CA SER A 37 -5.52 13.13 -7.43
C SER A 37 -6.85 12.52 -7.85
N LEU A 38 -6.86 11.64 -8.87
CA LEU A 38 -8.08 10.94 -9.30
C LEU A 38 -8.62 10.03 -8.19
N ALA A 39 -7.75 9.28 -7.52
CA ALA A 39 -8.10 8.42 -6.39
C ALA A 39 -8.69 9.23 -5.24
N TYR A 40 -8.14 10.40 -4.93
CA TYR A 40 -8.71 11.34 -3.94
C TYR A 40 -10.15 11.75 -4.31
N LEU A 41 -10.41 12.13 -5.57
CA LEU A 41 -11.75 12.50 -6.04
C LEU A 41 -12.73 11.33 -5.96
N CYS A 42 -12.30 10.13 -6.38
CA CYS A 42 -13.07 8.89 -6.26
C CYS A 42 -13.38 8.57 -4.79
N LEU A 43 -12.38 8.72 -3.90
CA LEU A 43 -12.52 8.44 -2.48
C LEU A 43 -13.47 9.41 -1.78
N ARG A 44 -13.46 10.71 -2.15
CA ARG A 44 -14.48 11.67 -1.67
C ARG A 44 -15.90 11.20 -1.99
N GLN A 45 -16.12 10.68 -3.19
CA GLN A 45 -17.42 10.14 -3.58
C GLN A 45 -17.77 8.86 -2.82
N ILE A 46 -16.79 7.98 -2.58
CA ILE A 46 -16.97 6.75 -1.79
C ILE A 46 -17.35 7.08 -0.33
N LEU A 47 -16.74 8.11 0.25
CA LEU A 47 -16.93 8.52 1.65
C LEU A 47 -18.23 9.31 1.90
N GLY A 48 -18.82 9.91 0.86
CA GLY A 48 -20.08 10.64 0.97
C GLY A 48 -20.03 11.78 1.99
N THR A 49 -20.79 11.64 3.08
CA THR A 49 -20.86 12.63 4.18
C THR A 49 -19.51 12.84 4.87
N ASN A 50 -18.65 11.83 4.91
CA ASN A 50 -17.31 11.90 5.49
C ASN A 50 -16.23 12.30 4.48
N SER A 51 -16.59 12.99 3.38
CA SER A 51 -15.67 13.31 2.28
C SER A 51 -14.42 14.09 2.72
N GLY A 52 -14.46 14.83 3.82
CA GLY A 52 -13.29 15.50 4.40
C GLY A 52 -12.16 14.52 4.79
N LEU A 53 -12.49 13.28 5.17
CA LEU A 53 -11.49 12.26 5.49
C LEU A 53 -10.66 11.83 4.28
N ALA A 54 -11.11 12.10 3.05
CA ALA A 54 -10.30 11.84 1.87
C ALA A 54 -8.98 12.62 1.87
N LEU A 55 -8.88 13.75 2.61
CA LEU A 55 -7.63 14.48 2.76
C LEU A 55 -6.55 13.63 3.45
N PHE A 56 -6.92 12.73 4.36
CA PHE A 56 -5.95 11.82 4.99
C PHE A 56 -5.32 10.86 4.00
N TYR A 57 -5.98 10.54 2.89
CA TYR A 57 -5.38 9.74 1.82
C TYR A 57 -4.27 10.51 1.12
N LEU A 58 -4.57 11.75 0.70
CA LEU A 58 -3.65 12.62 -0.02
C LEU A 58 -2.44 13.02 0.84
N LEU A 59 -2.70 13.32 2.11
CA LEU A 59 -1.69 13.73 3.09
C LEU A 59 -1.09 12.54 3.83
N SER A 60 -1.39 11.30 3.44
CA SER A 60 -0.80 10.16 4.15
C SER A 60 0.72 10.16 3.98
N PRO A 61 1.50 9.94 5.06
CA PRO A 61 2.96 9.89 4.98
C PRO A 61 3.44 8.79 4.03
N PHE A 62 2.63 7.74 3.84
CA PHE A 62 2.94 6.60 2.97
C PHE A 62 2.75 6.92 1.49
N ALA A 63 1.69 7.65 1.13
CA ALA A 63 1.50 8.11 -0.24
C ALA A 63 2.54 9.17 -0.61
N LEU A 64 2.79 10.13 0.28
CA LEU A 64 3.83 11.15 0.08
C LEU A 64 5.24 10.56 0.02
N GLY A 65 5.54 9.59 0.88
CA GLY A 65 6.79 8.82 0.83
C GLY A 65 6.97 8.08 -0.49
N SER A 66 5.89 7.51 -1.04
CA SER A 66 5.94 6.83 -2.35
C SER A 66 6.20 7.81 -3.49
N TYR A 67 5.64 9.02 -3.42
CA TYR A 67 5.92 10.10 -4.36
C TYR A 67 7.38 10.56 -4.29
N HIS A 68 7.89 10.84 -3.08
CA HIS A 68 9.28 11.26 -2.89
C HIS A 68 10.27 10.20 -3.40
N LEU A 69 10.00 8.92 -3.13
CA LEU A 69 10.86 7.82 -3.54
C LEU A 69 10.55 7.31 -4.96
N LEU A 70 9.60 7.94 -5.67
CA LEU A 70 9.13 7.57 -7.01
C LEU A 70 8.79 6.09 -7.17
N VAL A 71 8.10 5.51 -6.19
CA VAL A 71 7.79 4.08 -6.14
C VAL A 71 6.33 3.78 -6.45
N SER A 72 6.05 2.56 -6.91
CA SER A 72 4.74 2.13 -7.43
C SER A 72 3.64 1.89 -6.39
N ASP A 73 3.87 2.10 -5.10
CA ASP A 73 2.88 1.81 -4.04
C ASP A 73 1.67 2.73 -4.12
N SER A 74 1.90 4.04 -4.18
CA SER A 74 0.88 5.06 -4.42
C SER A 74 0.13 4.81 -5.72
N VAL A 75 0.82 4.44 -6.80
CA VAL A 75 0.21 4.10 -8.10
C VAL A 75 -0.72 2.90 -7.95
N MET A 76 -0.26 1.81 -7.33
CA MET A 76 -1.11 0.63 -7.11
C MET A 76 -2.32 0.99 -6.25
N VAL A 77 -2.13 1.63 -5.09
CA VAL A 77 -3.24 1.95 -4.18
C VAL A 77 -4.23 2.92 -4.84
N SER A 78 -3.75 3.92 -5.57
CA SER A 78 -4.60 4.84 -6.32
C SER A 78 -5.44 4.09 -7.35
N THR A 79 -4.82 3.19 -8.11
CA THR A 79 -5.51 2.36 -9.10
C THR A 79 -6.56 1.46 -8.44
N VAL A 80 -6.25 0.88 -7.28
CA VAL A 80 -7.19 0.07 -6.48
C VAL A 80 -8.40 0.90 -6.01
N VAL A 81 -8.17 2.11 -5.51
CA VAL A 81 -9.25 3.01 -5.05
C VAL A 81 -10.16 3.41 -6.23
N ILE A 82 -9.58 3.77 -7.37
CA ILE A 82 -10.34 4.12 -8.58
C ILE A 82 -11.10 2.90 -9.11
N ALA A 83 -10.47 1.71 -9.11
CA ALA A 83 -11.13 0.46 -9.48
C ALA A 83 -12.34 0.21 -8.57
N TYR A 84 -12.19 0.33 -7.26
CA TYR A 84 -13.31 0.16 -6.33
C TYR A 84 -14.43 1.18 -6.53
N TRP A 85 -14.11 2.42 -6.89
CA TRP A 85 -15.13 3.40 -7.30
C TRP A 85 -15.87 2.96 -8.56
N ALA A 86 -15.15 2.46 -9.59
CA ALA A 86 -15.76 1.94 -10.81
C ALA A 86 -16.67 0.72 -10.53
N TYR A 87 -16.24 -0.13 -9.60
CA TYR A 87 -17.00 -1.26 -9.09
C TYR A 87 -18.33 -0.81 -8.45
N GLN A 88 -18.31 0.20 -7.58
CA GLN A 88 -19.53 0.75 -6.96
C GLN A 88 -20.50 1.36 -7.97
N ARG A 89 -20.01 1.86 -9.11
CA ARG A 89 -20.79 2.47 -10.19
C ARG A 89 -21.17 1.49 -11.30
N GLU A 90 -20.94 0.19 -11.08
CA GLU A 90 -21.19 -0.89 -12.05
C GLU A 90 -20.47 -0.72 -13.41
N LYS A 91 -19.38 0.06 -13.44
CA LYS A 91 -18.51 0.22 -14.60
C LYS A 91 -17.53 -0.95 -14.68
N LEU A 92 -18.04 -2.13 -14.95
CA LEU A 92 -17.32 -3.41 -14.84
C LEU A 92 -16.08 -3.49 -15.74
N LEU A 93 -16.13 -2.94 -16.96
CA LEU A 93 -14.97 -2.92 -17.87
C LEU A 93 -13.83 -2.05 -17.33
N LEU A 94 -14.17 -0.88 -16.78
CA LEU A 94 -13.19 0.02 -16.16
C LEU A 94 -12.59 -0.61 -14.90
N PHE A 95 -13.43 -1.26 -14.08
CA PHE A 95 -12.97 -2.03 -12.93
C PHE A 95 -12.02 -3.16 -13.35
N TRP A 96 -12.35 -3.92 -14.40
CA TRP A 96 -11.49 -5.00 -14.90
C TRP A 96 -10.12 -4.50 -15.33
N GLY A 97 -10.07 -3.43 -16.14
CA GLY A 97 -8.81 -2.86 -16.62
C GLY A 97 -7.96 -2.30 -15.49
N LEU A 98 -8.55 -1.52 -14.58
CA LEU A 98 -7.82 -0.94 -13.44
C LEU A 98 -7.41 -2.00 -12.41
N GLY A 99 -8.28 -2.97 -12.11
CA GLY A 99 -7.95 -4.07 -11.19
C GLY A 99 -6.78 -4.91 -11.71
N SER A 100 -6.80 -5.23 -13.01
CA SER A 100 -5.70 -5.92 -13.68
C SER A 100 -4.39 -5.11 -13.63
N LEU A 101 -4.47 -3.81 -13.94
CA LEU A 101 -3.33 -2.89 -13.89
C LEU A 101 -2.74 -2.80 -12.47
N ALA A 102 -3.59 -2.73 -11.45
CA ALA A 102 -3.15 -2.71 -10.06
C ALA A 102 -2.40 -3.99 -9.68
N LEU A 103 -2.87 -5.16 -10.12
CA LEU A 103 -2.24 -6.45 -9.84
C LEU A 103 -0.87 -6.60 -10.49
N ILE A 104 -0.73 -6.22 -11.76
CA ILE A 104 0.58 -6.23 -12.43
C ILE A 104 1.51 -5.13 -11.90
N THR A 105 0.98 -4.13 -11.20
CA THR A 105 1.78 -3.12 -10.51
C THR A 105 2.35 -3.68 -9.21
N LYS A 106 1.50 -4.23 -8.34
CA LYS A 106 1.88 -4.84 -7.06
C LYS A 106 0.82 -5.84 -6.55
N GLU A 107 1.29 -6.93 -5.96
CA GLU A 107 0.47 -8.04 -5.45
C GLU A 107 -0.49 -7.65 -4.31
N PRO A 108 -0.15 -6.72 -3.38
CA PRO A 108 -1.09 -6.20 -2.38
C PRO A 108 -2.43 -5.67 -2.92
N ALA A 109 -2.58 -5.40 -4.22
CA ALA A 109 -3.88 -5.13 -4.82
C ALA A 109 -4.90 -6.27 -4.59
N LEU A 110 -4.42 -7.51 -4.43
CA LEU A 110 -5.25 -8.66 -4.06
C LEU A 110 -5.95 -8.47 -2.72
N PHE A 111 -5.39 -7.68 -1.79
CA PHE A 111 -6.02 -7.46 -0.48
C PHE A 111 -7.38 -6.79 -0.59
N LEU A 112 -7.69 -6.09 -1.68
CA LEU A 112 -9.06 -5.64 -1.94
C LEU A 112 -9.80 -6.55 -2.91
N LEU A 113 -9.16 -6.95 -4.01
CA LEU A 113 -9.82 -7.69 -5.09
C LEU A 113 -10.29 -9.09 -4.64
N PHE A 114 -9.47 -9.80 -3.87
CA PHE A 114 -9.83 -11.14 -3.37
C PHE A 114 -11.03 -11.09 -2.42
N PRO A 115 -11.05 -10.23 -1.37
CA PRO A 115 -12.23 -10.11 -0.51
C PRO A 115 -13.50 -9.64 -1.22
N LEU A 116 -13.38 -8.76 -2.22
CA LEU A 116 -14.53 -8.37 -3.05
C LEU A 116 -15.07 -9.56 -3.84
N GLY A 117 -14.20 -10.35 -4.46
CA GLY A 117 -14.60 -11.55 -5.19
C GLY A 117 -15.33 -12.55 -4.29
N LEU A 118 -14.78 -12.81 -3.10
CA LEU A 118 -15.41 -13.69 -2.11
C LEU A 118 -16.78 -13.15 -1.66
N TYR A 119 -16.88 -11.84 -1.43
CA TYR A 119 -18.11 -11.19 -1.01
C TYR A 119 -19.22 -11.30 -2.07
N GLU A 120 -18.90 -11.14 -3.36
CA GLU A 120 -19.89 -11.30 -4.43
C GLU A 120 -20.28 -12.76 -4.67
N LEU A 121 -19.36 -13.71 -4.47
CA LEU A 121 -19.67 -15.14 -4.48
C LEU A 121 -20.65 -15.52 -3.37
N ILE A 122 -20.44 -15.01 -2.15
CA ILE A 122 -21.37 -15.22 -1.03
C ILE A 122 -22.75 -14.64 -1.34
N ARG A 123 -22.80 -13.56 -2.12
CA ARG A 123 -24.06 -12.91 -2.57
C ARG A 123 -24.67 -13.54 -3.81
N LEU A 124 -24.03 -14.56 -4.40
CA LEU A 124 -24.46 -15.22 -5.62
C LEU A 124 -24.53 -14.26 -6.85
N ASP A 125 -23.82 -13.13 -6.83
CA ASP A 125 -23.66 -12.27 -8.00
C ASP A 125 -22.49 -12.78 -8.86
N PHE A 126 -22.78 -13.84 -9.61
CA PHE A 126 -21.79 -14.50 -10.47
C PHE A 126 -21.22 -13.58 -11.54
N ARG A 127 -21.99 -12.57 -11.99
CA ARG A 127 -21.52 -11.61 -12.99
C ARG A 127 -20.39 -10.77 -12.44
N LYS A 128 -20.56 -10.18 -11.25
CA LYS A 128 -19.50 -9.38 -10.60
C LYS A 128 -18.34 -10.27 -10.18
N ALA A 129 -18.60 -11.44 -9.62
CA ALA A 129 -17.56 -12.41 -9.26
C ALA A 129 -16.69 -12.82 -10.46
N ALA A 130 -17.31 -13.10 -11.62
CA ALA A 130 -16.58 -13.46 -12.84
C ALA A 130 -15.70 -12.32 -13.35
N VAL A 131 -16.17 -11.07 -13.31
CA VAL A 131 -15.36 -9.90 -13.71
C VAL A 131 -14.19 -9.69 -12.75
N ILE A 132 -14.41 -9.86 -11.45
CA ILE A 132 -13.32 -9.79 -10.45
C ILE A 132 -12.28 -10.88 -10.73
N LEU A 133 -12.72 -12.12 -10.98
CA LEU A 133 -11.81 -13.22 -11.34
C LEU A 133 -11.06 -12.92 -12.64
N ALA A 134 -11.72 -12.32 -13.63
CA ALA A 134 -11.12 -11.95 -14.90
C ALA A 134 -9.99 -10.92 -14.77
N THR A 135 -9.88 -10.19 -13.66
CA THR A 135 -8.73 -9.32 -13.40
C THR A 135 -7.40 -10.07 -13.30
N LEU A 136 -7.45 -11.39 -13.07
CA LEU A 136 -6.27 -12.26 -13.03
C LEU A 136 -5.75 -12.63 -14.43
N VAL A 137 -6.53 -12.42 -15.50
CA VAL A 137 -6.14 -12.83 -16.86
C VAL A 137 -4.85 -12.15 -17.31
N ILE A 138 -4.75 -10.82 -17.16
CA ILE A 138 -3.55 -10.06 -17.56
C ILE A 138 -2.33 -10.43 -16.69
N PRO A 139 -2.42 -10.45 -15.34
CA PRO A 139 -1.33 -10.95 -14.50
C PRO A 139 -0.90 -12.37 -14.86
N PHE A 140 -1.85 -13.28 -15.10
CA PHE A 140 -1.54 -14.67 -15.44
C PHE A 140 -0.84 -14.80 -16.79
N ALA A 141 -1.30 -14.06 -17.80
CA ALA A 141 -0.64 -13.99 -19.10
C ALA A 141 0.80 -13.47 -18.98
N TRP A 142 1.01 -12.42 -18.19
CA TRP A 142 2.35 -11.87 -17.94
C TRP A 142 3.26 -12.86 -17.21
N GLN A 143 2.77 -13.53 -16.18
CA GLN A 143 3.54 -14.54 -15.44
C GLN A 143 3.90 -15.74 -16.32
N THR A 144 2.98 -16.14 -17.21
CA THR A 144 3.21 -17.22 -18.17
C THR A 144 4.30 -16.81 -19.17
N TYR A 145 4.23 -15.60 -19.71
CA TYR A 145 5.27 -15.05 -20.58
C TYR A 145 6.65 -14.99 -19.90
N LEU A 146 6.71 -14.54 -18.65
CA LEU A 146 7.96 -14.51 -17.88
C LEU A 146 8.52 -15.92 -17.66
N ARG A 147 7.68 -16.91 -17.39
CA ARG A 147 8.12 -18.30 -17.20
C ARG A 147 8.73 -18.89 -18.48
N PHE A 148 8.21 -18.54 -19.65
CA PHE A 148 8.79 -18.94 -20.94
C PHE A 148 10.09 -18.19 -21.25
N THR A 149 10.16 -16.89 -20.96
CA THR A 149 11.31 -16.04 -21.34
C THR A 149 12.46 -16.11 -20.33
N LEU A 150 12.15 -16.36 -19.06
CA LEU A 150 13.11 -16.40 -17.95
C LEU A 150 12.87 -17.67 -17.10
N PRO A 151 13.30 -18.86 -17.58
CA PRO A 151 13.03 -20.14 -16.92
C PRO A 151 13.61 -20.25 -15.50
N GLU A 152 14.69 -19.52 -15.20
CA GLU A 152 15.33 -19.50 -13.88
C GLU A 152 14.59 -18.65 -12.84
N TRP A 153 13.51 -17.97 -13.23
CA TRP A 153 12.70 -17.21 -12.28
C TRP A 153 11.85 -18.14 -11.41
N SER A 154 12.15 -18.21 -10.11
CA SER A 154 11.35 -18.95 -9.13
C SER A 154 10.61 -18.03 -8.14
N PRO A 155 9.30 -18.26 -7.90
CA PRO A 155 8.54 -17.55 -6.86
C PRO A 155 8.96 -17.91 -5.42
N THR A 156 9.78 -18.96 -5.25
CA THR A 156 10.12 -19.57 -3.95
C THR A 156 10.89 -18.66 -3.00
N ARG A 157 11.43 -17.52 -3.46
CA ARG A 157 12.03 -16.51 -2.56
C ARG A 157 11.03 -15.80 -1.64
N LEU A 158 9.73 -15.84 -1.93
CA LEU A 158 8.71 -15.19 -1.10
C LEU A 158 8.58 -15.82 0.29
N GLY A 159 8.83 -17.12 0.43
CA GLY A 159 8.73 -17.83 1.71
C GLY A 159 9.77 -17.39 2.75
N VAL A 160 10.93 -16.90 2.30
CA VAL A 160 12.02 -16.44 3.19
C VAL A 160 11.64 -15.16 3.95
N PHE A 161 10.69 -14.38 3.40
CA PHE A 161 10.22 -13.12 4.00
C PHE A 161 9.07 -13.30 4.98
N ILE A 162 8.54 -14.51 5.13
CA ILE A 162 7.40 -14.83 5.99
C ILE A 162 7.93 -15.43 7.28
N GLN A 163 8.07 -14.60 8.30
CA GLN A 163 8.43 -15.00 9.65
C GLN A 163 7.40 -14.42 10.62
N PRO A 164 6.35 -15.20 10.98
CA PRO A 164 5.28 -14.72 11.83
C PRO A 164 5.82 -14.16 13.15
N MET A 165 5.46 -12.92 13.49
CA MET A 165 5.81 -12.22 14.74
C MET A 165 7.30 -11.91 14.96
N GLN A 166 8.21 -12.64 14.33
CA GLN A 166 9.66 -12.51 14.54
C GLN A 166 10.14 -11.09 14.23
N GLY A 167 9.74 -10.51 13.10
CA GLY A 167 10.15 -9.15 12.71
C GLY A 167 9.80 -8.08 13.76
N MET A 168 8.59 -8.14 14.31
CA MET A 168 8.13 -7.23 15.36
C MET A 168 8.81 -7.50 16.70
N LYS A 169 8.98 -8.77 17.08
CA LYS A 169 9.65 -9.16 18.33
C LYS A 169 11.10 -8.69 18.32
N ASP A 170 11.83 -8.96 17.25
CA ASP A 170 13.24 -8.58 17.11
C ASP A 170 13.39 -7.06 17.09
N TYR A 171 12.44 -6.34 16.48
CA TYR A 171 12.40 -4.88 16.55
C TYR A 171 12.16 -4.35 17.97
N VAL A 172 11.24 -4.94 18.74
CA VAL A 172 11.02 -4.54 20.14
C VAL A 172 12.26 -4.80 20.99
N LEU A 173 12.95 -5.94 20.77
CA LEU A 173 14.22 -6.24 21.43
C LEU A 173 15.32 -5.23 21.04
N GLU A 174 15.39 -4.84 19.76
CA GLU A 174 16.30 -3.81 19.26
C GLU A 174 16.05 -2.45 19.94
N VAL A 175 14.79 -2.06 20.13
CA VAL A 175 14.41 -0.84 20.85
C VAL A 175 14.86 -0.91 22.31
N VAL A 176 14.58 -2.02 23.01
CA VAL A 176 14.96 -2.21 24.42
C VAL A 176 16.49 -2.17 24.57
N ALA A 177 17.22 -2.88 23.71
CA ALA A 177 18.68 -2.89 23.72
C ALA A 177 19.28 -1.51 23.45
N SER A 178 18.69 -0.74 22.51
CA SER A 178 19.14 0.62 22.19
C SER A 178 18.94 1.59 23.37
N VAL A 179 17.87 1.40 24.16
CA VAL A 179 17.60 2.22 25.35
C VAL A 179 18.49 1.83 26.54
N GLN A 180 18.80 0.54 26.68
CA GLN A 180 19.63 0.02 27.78
C GLN A 180 21.13 0.28 27.59
N ASN A 181 21.60 0.33 26.35
CA ASN A 181 23.02 0.58 26.01
C ASN A 181 23.18 1.88 25.22
N PRO A 182 23.05 3.06 25.86
CA PRO A 182 23.15 4.37 25.20
C PRO A 182 24.57 4.73 24.70
N GLU A 183 25.56 3.85 24.86
CA GLU A 183 26.92 4.03 24.34
C GLU A 183 26.97 4.25 22.82
N ASN A 184 25.95 3.77 22.08
CA ASN A 184 25.82 3.97 20.63
C ASN A 184 25.35 5.40 20.22
N GLY A 185 25.10 6.29 21.19
CA GLY A 185 24.77 7.69 20.95
C GLY A 185 23.30 7.95 20.60
N LEU A 186 22.84 9.17 20.85
CA LEU A 186 21.44 9.61 20.69
C LEU A 186 20.88 9.40 19.28
N LYS A 187 21.76 9.38 18.26
CA LYS A 187 21.38 9.21 16.85
C LYS A 187 20.84 7.81 16.56
N ASP A 188 21.45 6.78 17.14
CA ASP A 188 21.03 5.39 16.92
C ASP A 188 19.72 5.09 17.67
N ILE A 189 19.57 5.64 18.89
CA ILE A 189 18.30 5.59 19.62
C ILE A 189 17.17 6.26 18.82
N ALA A 190 17.41 7.46 18.28
CA ALA A 190 16.42 8.17 17.47
C ALA A 190 16.05 7.40 16.20
N ARG A 191 17.05 6.79 15.54
CA ARG A 191 16.83 5.95 14.34
C ARG A 191 15.96 4.74 14.66
N THR A 192 16.23 4.04 15.77
CA THR A 192 15.46 2.87 16.16
C THR A 192 14.04 3.24 16.57
N LEU A 193 13.87 4.27 17.39
CA LEU A 193 12.55 4.75 17.83
C LEU A 193 11.70 5.33 16.69
N SER A 194 12.29 5.79 15.59
CA SER A 194 11.54 6.35 14.44
C SER A 194 10.51 5.37 13.83
N ARG A 195 10.70 4.06 14.03
CA ARG A 195 9.81 3.00 13.55
C ARG A 195 8.67 2.68 14.52
N MET A 196 8.76 3.14 15.78
CA MET A 196 7.79 2.84 16.84
C MET A 196 6.38 3.36 16.52
N PRO A 197 6.20 4.55 15.92
CA PRO A 197 4.90 5.00 15.46
C PRO A 197 4.20 4.03 14.49
N LEU A 198 4.96 3.28 13.67
CA LEU A 198 4.39 2.29 12.75
C LEU A 198 3.83 1.07 13.50
N LEU A 199 4.45 0.69 14.61
CA LEU A 199 3.93 -0.37 15.49
C LEU A 199 2.61 0.07 16.14
N PHE A 200 2.53 1.33 16.62
CA PHE A 200 1.26 1.88 17.10
C PHE A 200 0.20 1.99 16.00
N LEU A 201 0.62 2.30 14.75
CA LEU A 201 -0.31 2.32 13.62
C LEU A 201 -0.85 0.93 13.32
N TRP A 202 -0.03 -0.11 13.44
CA TRP A 202 -0.47 -1.50 13.31
C TRP A 202 -1.49 -1.85 14.40
N VAL A 203 -1.19 -1.54 15.67
CA VAL A 203 -2.11 -1.80 16.80
C VAL A 203 -3.44 -1.08 16.59
N THR A 204 -3.41 0.20 16.24
CA THR A 204 -4.64 0.98 15.97
C THR A 204 -5.38 0.49 14.74
N GLY A 205 -4.69 -0.05 13.74
CA GLY A 205 -5.30 -0.75 12.60
C GLY A 205 -6.05 -2.02 13.01
N VAL A 206 -5.47 -2.82 13.92
CA VAL A 206 -6.14 -4.00 14.50
C VAL A 206 -7.38 -3.57 15.30
N LEU A 207 -7.28 -2.49 16.08
CA LEU A 207 -8.44 -1.93 16.79
C LEU A 207 -9.56 -1.50 15.82
N ALA A 208 -9.22 -0.82 14.72
CA ALA A 208 -10.20 -0.44 13.70
C ALA A 208 -10.85 -1.67 13.02
N LEU A 209 -10.06 -2.74 12.81
CA LEU A 209 -10.56 -4.01 12.26
C LEU A 209 -11.53 -4.74 13.20
N MET A 210 -11.29 -4.70 14.50
CA MET A 210 -12.07 -5.46 15.49
C MET A 210 -13.30 -4.71 16.03
N THR A 211 -13.39 -3.39 15.80
CA THR A 211 -14.50 -2.56 16.29
C THR A 211 -15.61 -2.36 15.26
N GLY A 212 -16.78 -1.91 15.71
CA GLY A 212 -17.96 -1.68 14.88
C GLY A 212 -18.81 -2.94 14.63
N ARG A 213 -19.62 -2.93 13.57
CA ARG A 213 -20.47 -4.05 13.17
C ARG A 213 -19.71 -4.96 12.21
N LEU A 214 -19.20 -6.09 12.69
CA LEU A 214 -18.38 -7.04 11.92
C LEU A 214 -19.03 -7.55 10.61
N ARG A 215 -20.37 -7.57 10.54
CA ARG A 215 -21.10 -7.95 9.31
C ARG A 215 -21.07 -6.86 8.23
N LYS A 216 -20.84 -5.59 8.57
CA LYS A 216 -20.76 -4.49 7.62
C LYS A 216 -19.35 -4.35 7.07
N GLY A 217 -19.24 -4.16 5.76
CA GLY A 217 -17.96 -3.95 5.08
C GLY A 217 -17.05 -5.17 5.07
N PHE A 218 -17.62 -6.39 5.01
CA PHE A 218 -16.88 -7.66 5.04
C PHE A 218 -15.63 -7.66 4.15
N ALA A 219 -15.76 -7.24 2.88
CA ALA A 219 -14.64 -7.18 1.94
C ALA A 219 -13.49 -6.26 2.44
N MET A 220 -13.82 -5.09 2.99
CA MET A 220 -12.84 -4.14 3.51
C MET A 220 -12.20 -4.64 4.80
N ARG A 221 -12.97 -5.31 5.67
CA ARG A 221 -12.44 -5.92 6.91
C ARG A 221 -11.47 -7.04 6.58
N LEU A 222 -11.83 -7.95 5.69
CA LEU A 222 -10.94 -9.02 5.27
C LEU A 222 -9.70 -8.46 4.55
N GLY A 223 -9.86 -7.42 3.73
CA GLY A 223 -8.71 -6.74 3.12
C GLY A 223 -7.79 -6.07 4.13
N LEU A 224 -8.36 -5.38 5.11
CA LEU A 224 -7.61 -4.77 6.21
C LEU A 224 -6.89 -5.85 7.03
N PHE A 225 -7.54 -6.96 7.33
CA PHE A 225 -6.92 -8.13 7.96
C PHE A 225 -5.72 -8.64 7.16
N LEU A 226 -5.86 -8.86 5.86
CA LEU A 226 -4.76 -9.32 5.00
C LEU A 226 -3.59 -8.32 4.97
N SER A 227 -3.87 -7.01 4.92
CA SER A 227 -2.82 -5.98 4.98
C SER A 227 -2.07 -5.96 6.31
N LEU A 228 -2.78 -6.12 7.43
CA LEU A 228 -2.19 -6.15 8.78
C LEU A 228 -1.44 -7.46 9.03
N LEU A 229 -1.94 -8.57 8.49
CA LEU A 229 -1.27 -9.86 8.51
C LEU A 229 0.05 -9.81 7.73
N MET A 230 0.06 -9.17 6.55
CA MET A 230 1.27 -8.99 5.76
C MET A 230 2.35 -8.24 6.57
N ILE A 231 1.97 -7.22 7.33
CA ILE A 231 2.87 -6.46 8.21
C ILE A 231 3.34 -7.32 9.40
N PHE A 232 2.45 -8.14 9.95
CA PHE A 232 2.73 -9.03 11.08
C PHE A 232 3.71 -10.16 10.75
N VAL A 233 3.68 -10.69 9.52
CA VAL A 233 4.57 -11.77 9.08
C VAL A 233 5.85 -11.28 8.42
N ALA A 234 6.04 -9.97 8.30
CA ALA A 234 7.22 -9.40 7.65
C ALA A 234 8.48 -9.65 8.47
N ASP A 235 9.52 -10.16 7.81
CA ASP A 235 10.85 -10.40 8.39
C ASP A 235 11.52 -9.13 8.96
N HIS A 236 12.41 -9.32 9.95
CA HIS A 236 13.15 -8.22 10.56
C HIS A 236 14.13 -7.56 9.59
N TYR A 237 15.02 -8.36 8.99
CA TYR A 237 16.16 -7.87 8.23
C TYR A 237 15.75 -7.09 6.97
N TYR A 238 14.70 -7.52 6.28
CA TYR A 238 14.28 -6.87 5.03
C TYR A 238 13.24 -5.76 5.22
N PHE A 239 12.39 -5.84 6.26
CA PHE A 239 11.28 -4.91 6.45
C PHE A 239 11.41 -4.09 7.73
N TRP A 240 11.39 -4.72 8.91
CA TRP A 240 11.35 -3.98 10.16
C TRP A 240 12.65 -3.21 10.47
N SER A 241 13.79 -3.60 9.91
CA SER A 241 15.07 -2.89 10.03
C SER A 241 15.11 -1.56 9.24
N VAL A 242 14.28 -1.43 8.19
CA VAL A 242 14.29 -0.29 7.26
C VAL A 242 12.94 0.42 7.27
N TYR A 243 12.89 1.62 7.85
CA TYR A 243 11.67 2.46 7.95
C TYR A 243 10.91 2.57 6.62
N ASP A 244 11.61 2.84 5.52
CA ASP A 244 10.97 3.06 4.22
C ASP A 244 10.29 1.78 3.69
N ASN A 245 10.80 0.58 4.01
CA ASN A 245 10.17 -0.67 3.58
C ASN A 245 8.91 -0.99 4.38
N ILE A 246 8.98 -0.88 5.71
CA ILE A 246 7.83 -1.17 6.57
C ILE A 246 6.72 -0.13 6.41
N SER A 247 7.06 1.16 6.28
CA SER A 247 6.08 2.24 6.08
C SER A 247 5.25 2.05 4.80
N ARG A 248 5.88 1.62 3.70
CA ARG A 248 5.19 1.36 2.42
C ARG A 248 4.12 0.27 2.51
N MET A 249 4.26 -0.68 3.43
CA MET A 249 3.25 -1.72 3.66
C MET A 249 1.92 -1.15 4.18
N PHE A 250 1.94 0.03 4.82
CA PHE A 250 0.73 0.71 5.32
C PHE A 250 -0.02 1.52 4.26
N THR A 251 0.53 1.71 3.07
CA THR A 251 -0.09 2.55 2.02
C THR A 251 -1.51 2.08 1.69
N ILE A 252 -1.70 0.77 1.51
CA ILE A 252 -3.03 0.20 1.25
C ILE A 252 -3.91 0.15 2.50
N THR A 253 -3.30 -0.02 3.68
CA THR A 253 -3.99 -0.04 4.98
C THR A 253 -4.76 1.25 5.21
N VAL A 254 -4.17 2.41 4.91
CA VAL A 254 -4.85 3.71 5.03
C VAL A 254 -6.09 3.77 4.14
N ALA A 255 -5.97 3.36 2.87
CA ALA A 255 -7.10 3.34 1.96
C ALA A 255 -8.22 2.39 2.44
N LEU A 256 -7.85 1.21 2.96
CA LEU A 256 -8.79 0.22 3.48
C LEU A 256 -9.53 0.70 4.73
N VAL A 257 -8.85 1.39 5.66
CA VAL A 257 -9.50 1.99 6.84
C VAL A 257 -10.52 3.05 6.42
N LEU A 258 -10.16 3.94 5.49
CA LEU A 258 -11.07 4.96 4.97
C LEU A 258 -12.28 4.34 4.25
N MET A 259 -12.04 3.34 3.41
CA MET A 259 -13.11 2.61 2.73
C MET A 259 -13.99 1.79 3.68
N LEU A 260 -13.44 1.28 4.78
CA LEU A 260 -14.21 0.61 5.82
C LEU A 260 -15.13 1.61 6.54
N LYS A 261 -14.63 2.81 6.85
CA LYS A 261 -15.42 3.88 7.50
C LYS A 261 -16.66 4.26 6.68
N SER A 262 -16.55 4.25 5.35
CA SER A 262 -17.70 4.55 4.48
C SER A 262 -18.80 3.47 4.55
N ARG A 263 -18.45 2.23 4.90
CA ARG A 263 -19.40 1.12 5.06
C ARG A 263 -19.90 0.95 6.49
N ASP A 264 -19.07 1.24 7.47
CA ASP A 264 -19.40 1.15 8.89
C ASP A 264 -18.90 2.38 9.65
N HIS A 265 -19.85 3.23 10.03
CA HIS A 265 -19.55 4.50 10.70
C HIS A 265 -19.12 4.30 12.17
N ASN A 266 -19.40 3.13 12.75
CA ASN A 266 -19.15 2.84 14.17
C ASN A 266 -17.75 2.28 14.45
N ILE A 267 -16.88 2.18 13.45
CA ILE A 267 -15.50 1.74 13.68
C ILE A 267 -14.74 2.79 14.49
N LEU A 268 -13.82 2.34 15.35
CA LEU A 268 -12.92 3.20 16.11
C LEU A 268 -11.68 3.52 15.27
N ASP A 269 -11.80 4.46 14.34
CA ASP A 269 -10.74 4.87 13.41
C ASP A 269 -9.94 6.10 13.85
N LEU A 270 -10.44 6.85 14.85
CA LEU A 270 -9.76 8.06 15.34
C LEU A 270 -8.30 7.81 15.80
N PRO A 271 -7.99 6.77 16.61
CA PRO A 271 -6.61 6.49 17.00
C PRO A 271 -5.69 6.25 15.80
N PHE A 272 -6.19 5.57 14.76
CA PHE A 272 -5.43 5.30 13.54
C PHE A 272 -5.09 6.60 12.79
N HIS A 273 -6.06 7.51 12.65
CA HIS A 273 -5.83 8.80 11.99
C HIS A 273 -4.89 9.71 12.79
N VAL A 274 -4.99 9.70 14.12
CA VAL A 274 -4.10 10.48 15.01
C VAL A 274 -2.65 9.98 14.89
N VAL A 275 -2.44 8.66 14.95
CA VAL A 275 -1.09 8.09 14.78
C VAL A 275 -0.55 8.37 13.38
N SER A 276 -1.39 8.22 12.34
CA SER A 276 -1.02 8.53 10.96
C SER A 276 -0.60 10.00 10.79
N LEU A 277 -1.32 10.94 11.42
CA LEU A 277 -0.98 12.36 11.43
C LEU A 277 0.34 12.63 12.17
N GLY A 278 0.57 11.95 13.31
CA GLY A 278 1.86 12.02 14.01
C GLY A 278 3.02 11.56 13.14
N ILE A 279 2.84 10.46 12.40
CA ILE A 279 3.84 9.96 11.43
C ILE A 279 4.05 10.97 10.32
N LEU A 280 3.00 11.62 9.82
CA LEU A 280 3.13 12.69 8.82
C LEU A 280 4.00 13.83 9.32
N LEU A 281 3.78 14.32 10.54
CA LEU A 281 4.59 15.39 11.12
C LEU A 281 6.06 14.99 11.23
N LEU A 282 6.33 13.77 11.73
CA LEU A 282 7.70 13.25 11.82
C LEU A 282 8.35 13.10 10.43
N TYR A 283 7.58 12.65 9.44
CA TYR A 283 8.04 12.52 8.06
C TYR A 283 8.38 13.89 7.45
N LEU A 284 7.53 14.90 7.64
CA LEU A 284 7.78 16.26 7.17
C LEU A 284 9.04 16.86 7.82
N VAL A 285 9.22 16.66 9.13
CA VAL A 285 10.45 17.08 9.82
C VAL A 285 11.69 16.41 9.20
N ARG A 286 11.62 15.09 8.94
CA ARG A 286 12.72 14.36 8.29
C ARG A 286 13.04 14.90 6.89
N VAL A 287 12.02 15.18 6.08
CA VAL A 287 12.21 15.66 4.71
C VAL A 287 12.77 17.08 4.69
N ILE A 288 12.23 17.99 5.51
CA ILE A 288 12.60 19.41 5.50
C ILE A 288 13.95 19.66 6.15
N PHE A 289 14.26 18.99 7.27
CA PHE A 289 15.42 19.34 8.10
C PHE A 289 16.58 18.33 8.03
N ILE A 290 16.33 17.07 7.67
CA ILE A 290 17.32 15.99 7.81
C ILE A 290 17.81 15.48 6.46
N THR A 291 16.95 15.44 5.45
CA THR A 291 17.28 14.79 4.18
C THR A 291 18.14 15.74 3.34
N PRO A 292 19.41 15.40 3.03
CA PRO A 292 20.24 16.24 2.17
C PRO A 292 19.63 16.27 0.76
N VAL A 293 19.56 17.47 0.17
CA VAL A 293 19.19 17.65 -1.24
C VAL A 293 20.24 16.92 -2.07
N MET A 294 19.86 15.87 -2.81
CA MET A 294 20.79 15.20 -3.70
C MET A 294 21.30 16.22 -4.73
N PRO A 295 22.62 16.47 -4.83
CA PRO A 295 23.14 17.30 -5.90
C PRO A 295 22.83 16.63 -7.24
N HIS A 296 22.19 17.36 -8.15
CA HIS A 296 21.94 16.89 -9.50
C HIS A 296 23.28 16.90 -10.24
N ILE A 297 23.98 15.77 -10.23
CA ILE A 297 25.23 15.62 -11.00
C ILE A 297 24.82 15.43 -12.46
N ILE A 298 24.95 16.51 -13.24
CA ILE A 298 24.94 16.43 -14.70
C ILE A 298 26.26 15.76 -15.10
N GLN A 299 26.20 14.51 -15.56
CA GLN A 299 27.27 13.86 -16.31
C GLN A 299 26.87 13.80 -17.78
#